data_AF-A0A1C5J9H8-F1
#
_entry.id   AF-A0A1C5J9H8-F1
#
_cell.length_a   1.000
_cell.length_b   1.000
_cell.length_c   1.000
_cell.angle_alpha   90.00
_cell.angle_beta   90.00
_cell.angle_gamma   90.00
#
_symmetry.space_group_name_H-M   'P 1'
#
loop_
_entity.id
_entity.type
_entity.pdbx_description
1 polymer ?
#
loop_
_entity_poly.entity_id
_entity_poly.type
_entity_poly.pdbx_seq_one_letter_code
_entity_poly.pdbx_strand_id
1 'polypeptide(L)'
;MTVPSSRAGRPLAAALVAAPLLYLVSELIVPRNYVEDKPAAELAMLAEHHYAFLAAALLDFTTMVLFAAAVPAVVRLVRGRGRVFIRIAGTMVFLGTMGLAAHAMFALSDLDLAANPQRDAMAAASEVISSGTAAILILVLRLFAFDLGLTLLTIAAWRARLIPVWAAPFGFLALVGDFSPGNYNGILWAIASTAAFGMIALSLLRRSESAELPAPAMLPANA
;
A
#
# COMPACT_ATOMS: atom_id res chain seq x y z
N MET A 1 27.46 -1.39 13.14
CA MET A 1 26.46 -1.55 12.05
C MET A 1 26.27 -0.20 11.39
N THR A 2 26.77 -0.03 10.16
CA THR A 2 26.86 1.24 9.42
C THR A 2 25.48 1.80 9.10
N VAL A 3 25.30 3.12 9.25
CA VAL A 3 24.10 3.79 8.73
C VAL A 3 24.17 3.67 7.21
N PRO A 4 23.13 3.13 6.52
CA PRO A 4 23.15 3.03 5.07
C PRO A 4 23.39 4.41 4.49
N SER A 5 24.34 4.52 3.54
CA SER A 5 24.65 5.78 2.87
C SER A 5 23.36 6.42 2.35
N SER A 6 23.22 7.73 2.54
CA SER A 6 22.11 8.59 2.08
C SER A 6 21.49 8.21 0.72
N ARG A 7 22.32 7.77 -0.24
CA ARG A 7 21.91 7.34 -1.58
C ARG A 7 20.89 6.20 -1.57
N ALA A 8 20.95 5.29 -0.59
CA ALA A 8 20.01 4.17 -0.47
C ALA A 8 18.65 4.56 0.14
N GLY A 9 18.58 5.69 0.88
CA GLY A 9 17.34 6.15 1.52
C GLY A 9 16.36 6.82 0.55
N ARG A 10 16.88 7.53 -0.46
CA ARG A 10 16.09 8.21 -1.49
C ARG A 10 15.15 7.30 -2.29
N PRO A 11 15.59 6.17 -2.87
CA PRO A 11 14.68 5.30 -3.62
C PRO A 11 13.59 4.68 -2.74
N LEU A 12 13.88 4.39 -1.47
CA LEU A 12 12.89 3.83 -0.53
C LEU A 12 11.86 4.89 -0.11
N ALA A 13 12.29 6.14 0.10
CA ALA A 13 11.38 7.25 0.33
C ALA A 13 10.49 7.51 -0.90
N ALA A 14 11.05 7.44 -2.10
CA ALA A 14 10.28 7.53 -3.34
C ALA A 14 9.26 6.38 -3.46
N ALA A 15 9.67 5.14 -3.17
CA ALA A 15 8.79 3.97 -3.20
C ALA A 15 7.60 4.09 -2.24
N LEU A 16 7.79 4.64 -1.02
CA LEU A 16 6.70 4.88 -0.06
C LEU A 16 5.60 5.81 -0.61
N VAL A 17 5.97 6.80 -1.42
CA VAL A 17 5.02 7.77 -1.98
C VAL A 17 4.49 7.31 -3.32
N ALA A 18 5.34 6.70 -4.15
CA ALA A 18 4.96 6.17 -5.44
C ALA A 18 3.94 5.04 -5.31
N ALA A 19 4.04 4.18 -4.29
CA ALA A 19 3.11 3.07 -4.11
C ALA A 19 1.62 3.52 -4.02
N PRO A 20 1.20 4.37 -3.06
CA PRO A 20 -0.19 4.81 -3.00
C PRO A 20 -0.59 5.70 -4.20
N LEU A 21 0.35 6.38 -4.86
CA LEU A 21 0.06 7.12 -6.09
C LEU A 21 -0.23 6.21 -7.29
N LEU A 22 0.53 5.11 -7.45
CA LEU A 22 0.27 4.12 -8.50
C LEU A 22 -1.07 3.42 -8.26
N TYR A 23 -1.39 3.10 -7.00
CA TYR A 23 -2.71 2.59 -6.64
C TYR A 23 -3.81 3.60 -6.95
N LEU A 24 -3.62 4.90 -6.66
CA LEU A 24 -4.58 5.93 -7.05
C LEU A 24 -4.81 5.94 -8.57
N VAL A 25 -3.75 5.83 -9.37
CA VAL A 25 -3.87 5.77 -10.84
C VAL A 25 -4.63 4.51 -11.27
N SER A 26 -4.33 3.36 -10.65
CA SER A 26 -5.05 2.10 -10.87
C SER A 26 -6.56 2.27 -10.65
N GLU A 27 -6.93 2.86 -9.51
CA GLU A 27 -8.32 3.12 -9.15
C GLU A 27 -9.02 4.10 -10.12
N LEU A 28 -8.30 5.07 -10.68
CA LEU A 28 -8.87 6.07 -11.59
C LEU A 28 -9.12 5.53 -13.00
N ILE A 29 -8.38 4.50 -13.44
CA ILE A 29 -8.56 3.91 -14.79
C ILE A 29 -9.63 2.83 -14.84
N VAL A 30 -9.96 2.22 -13.70
CA VAL A 30 -10.99 1.17 -13.63
C VAL A 30 -12.39 1.78 -13.77
N PRO A 31 -13.22 1.30 -14.72
CA PRO A 31 -14.62 1.68 -14.84
C PRO A 31 -15.43 1.30 -13.60
N ARG A 32 -16.32 2.19 -13.13
CA ARG A 32 -17.02 2.06 -11.83
C ARG A 32 -18.54 1.89 -11.95
N ASN A 33 -19.05 1.61 -13.15
CA ASN A 33 -20.48 1.60 -13.45
C ASN A 33 -21.13 0.21 -13.28
N TYR A 34 -20.60 -0.66 -12.42
CA TYR A 34 -21.16 -2.01 -12.27
C TYR A 34 -22.32 -2.01 -11.27
N VAL A 35 -23.23 -2.96 -11.50
CA VAL A 35 -24.28 -3.30 -10.56
C VAL A 35 -23.71 -4.37 -9.63
N GLU A 36 -23.63 -4.06 -8.33
CA GLU A 36 -23.22 -5.02 -7.30
C GLU A 36 -24.09 -6.30 -7.36
N ASP A 37 -23.53 -7.43 -6.92
CA ASP A 37 -24.17 -8.74 -6.79
C ASP A 37 -24.61 -9.43 -8.11
N LYS A 38 -23.93 -9.13 -9.22
CA LYS A 38 -24.18 -9.79 -10.51
C LYS A 38 -22.88 -10.27 -11.17
N PRO A 39 -22.40 -11.49 -10.85
CA PRO A 39 -21.13 -12.02 -11.37
C PRO A 39 -21.05 -12.02 -12.91
N ALA A 40 -22.16 -12.31 -13.60
CA ALA A 40 -22.18 -12.25 -15.07
C ALA A 40 -22.01 -10.82 -15.62
N ALA A 41 -22.55 -9.81 -14.92
CA ALA A 41 -22.37 -8.41 -15.31
C ALA A 41 -20.95 -7.92 -15.04
N GLU A 42 -20.32 -8.40 -13.97
CA GLU A 42 -18.91 -8.15 -13.67
C GLU A 42 -18.00 -8.72 -14.76
N LEU A 43 -18.14 -10.00 -15.11
CA LEU A 43 -17.35 -10.60 -16.20
C LEU A 43 -17.58 -9.91 -17.55
N ALA A 44 -18.81 -9.45 -17.84
CA ALA A 44 -19.08 -8.68 -19.04
C ALA A 44 -18.34 -7.32 -19.05
N MET A 45 -18.29 -6.63 -17.90
CA MET A 45 -17.53 -5.39 -17.76
C MET A 45 -16.02 -5.62 -17.91
N LEU A 46 -15.48 -6.67 -17.28
CA LEU A 46 -14.07 -7.03 -17.40
C LEU A 46 -13.72 -7.33 -18.86
N ALA A 47 -14.61 -7.99 -19.60
CA ALA A 47 -14.42 -8.25 -21.03
C ALA A 47 -14.45 -6.95 -21.86
N GLU A 48 -15.41 -6.05 -21.59
CA GLU A 48 -15.55 -4.76 -22.29
C GLU A 48 -14.34 -3.83 -22.07
N HIS A 49 -13.78 -3.84 -20.86
CA HIS A 49 -12.70 -2.95 -20.45
C HIS A 49 -11.40 -3.69 -20.11
N HIS A 50 -11.14 -4.82 -20.77
CA HIS A 50 -10.05 -5.75 -20.46
C HIS A 50 -8.69 -5.06 -20.21
N TYR A 51 -8.27 -4.16 -21.10
CA TYR A 51 -6.98 -3.50 -20.98
C TYR A 51 -6.89 -2.50 -19.81
N ALA A 52 -8.01 -1.88 -19.42
CA ALA A 52 -8.03 -0.99 -18.27
C ALA A 52 -7.83 -1.78 -16.97
N PHE A 53 -8.54 -2.91 -16.83
CA PHE A 53 -8.37 -3.82 -15.69
C PHE A 53 -7.00 -4.49 -15.67
N LEU A 54 -6.46 -4.89 -16.82
CA LEU A 54 -5.10 -5.43 -16.89
C LEU A 54 -4.06 -4.40 -16.44
N ALA A 55 -4.16 -3.15 -16.91
CA ALA A 55 -3.28 -2.08 -16.49
C ALA A 55 -3.41 -1.79 -14.99
N ALA A 56 -4.63 -1.79 -14.46
CA ALA A 56 -4.90 -1.60 -13.04
C ALA A 56 -4.25 -2.70 -12.19
N ALA A 57 -4.46 -3.97 -12.55
CA ALA A 57 -3.86 -5.12 -11.84
C ALA A 57 -2.32 -5.06 -11.85
N LEU A 58 -1.70 -4.62 -12.95
CA LEU A 58 -0.25 -4.42 -13.02
C LEU A 58 0.24 -3.25 -12.13
N LEU A 59 -0.52 -2.17 -12.06
CA LEU A 59 -0.24 -1.04 -11.17
C LEU A 59 -0.37 -1.42 -9.69
N ASP A 60 -1.39 -2.21 -9.35
CA ASP A 60 -1.60 -2.72 -7.98
C ASP A 60 -0.51 -3.71 -7.57
N PHE A 61 -0.10 -4.59 -8.48
CA PHE A 61 1.03 -5.48 -8.25
C PHE A 61 2.33 -4.68 -8.06
N THR A 62 2.54 -3.63 -8.86
CA THR A 62 3.72 -2.74 -8.70
C THR A 62 3.67 -1.99 -7.36
N THR A 63 2.51 -1.49 -6.97
CA THR A 63 2.25 -0.87 -5.66
C THR A 63 2.68 -1.80 -4.53
N MET A 64 2.28 -3.08 -4.61
CA MET A 64 2.66 -4.10 -3.65
C MET A 64 4.18 -4.27 -3.56
N VAL A 65 4.88 -4.39 -4.69
CA VAL A 65 6.35 -4.55 -4.72
C VAL A 65 7.03 -3.35 -4.07
N LEU A 66 6.55 -2.14 -4.33
CA LEU A 66 7.08 -0.91 -3.72
C LEU A 66 6.87 -0.89 -2.21
N PHE A 67 5.67 -1.22 -1.71
CA PHE A 67 5.44 -1.31 -0.26
C PHE A 67 6.29 -2.39 0.40
N ALA A 68 6.39 -3.57 -0.20
CA ALA A 68 7.19 -4.68 0.31
C ALA A 68 8.68 -4.30 0.43
N ALA A 69 9.21 -3.52 -0.51
CA ALA A 69 10.57 -3.01 -0.46
C ALA A 69 10.74 -1.88 0.57
N ALA A 70 9.78 -0.96 0.66
CA ALA A 70 9.94 0.29 1.41
C ALA A 70 9.65 0.17 2.90
N VAL A 71 8.68 -0.66 3.29
CA VAL A 71 8.26 -0.83 4.70
C VAL A 71 9.40 -1.35 5.60
N PRO A 72 10.18 -2.38 5.22
CA PRO A 72 11.33 -2.81 6.02
C PRO A 72 12.36 -1.71 6.25
N ALA A 73 12.51 -0.77 5.31
CA ALA A 73 13.40 0.36 5.47
C ALA A 73 12.91 1.32 6.56
N VAL A 74 11.62 1.64 6.58
CA VAL A 74 10.98 2.46 7.65
C VAL A 74 11.20 1.82 9.02
N VAL A 75 10.97 0.51 9.12
CA VAL A 75 11.14 -0.25 10.38
C VAL A 75 12.58 -0.18 10.90
N ARG A 76 13.58 -0.23 10.01
CA ARG A 76 15.01 -0.19 10.37
C ARG A 76 15.46 1.19 10.85
N LEU A 77 14.76 2.26 10.49
CA LEU A 77 15.15 3.65 10.81
C LEU A 77 14.80 4.06 12.24
N VAL A 78 13.80 3.43 12.85
CA VAL A 78 13.40 3.76 14.22
C VAL A 78 14.28 3.02 15.23
N ARG A 79 15.04 3.81 15.98
CA ARG A 79 15.88 3.35 17.10
C ARG A 79 15.28 3.90 18.41
N GLY A 80 15.17 3.06 19.43
CA GLY A 80 14.69 3.45 20.76
C GLY A 80 13.17 3.36 20.93
N ARG A 81 12.55 4.45 21.43
CA ARG A 81 11.12 4.49 21.80
C ARG A 81 10.24 4.24 20.56
N GLY A 82 9.34 3.27 20.65
CA GLY A 82 8.47 2.86 19.54
C GLY A 82 9.03 1.76 18.63
N ARG A 83 10.26 1.27 18.87
CA ARG A 83 10.90 0.22 18.05
C ARG A 83 10.12 -1.09 17.98
N VAL A 84 9.53 -1.54 19.10
CA VAL A 84 8.73 -2.77 19.11
C VAL A 84 7.45 -2.57 18.29
N PHE A 85 6.78 -1.45 18.52
CA PHE A 85 5.50 -1.14 17.87
C PHE A 85 5.64 -0.98 16.35
N ILE A 86 6.68 -0.28 15.88
CA ILE A 86 6.91 -0.14 14.43
C ILE A 86 7.30 -1.46 13.76
N ARG A 87 7.97 -2.37 14.48
CA ARG A 87 8.28 -3.71 13.96
C ARG A 87 7.02 -4.53 13.78
N ILE A 88 6.13 -4.53 14.78
CA ILE A 88 4.84 -5.23 14.70
C ILE A 88 4.05 -4.67 13.52
N ALA A 89 3.89 -3.35 13.44
CA ALA A 89 3.17 -2.70 12.36
C ALA A 89 3.80 -2.99 10.99
N GLY A 90 5.12 -2.87 10.86
CA GLY A 90 5.81 -3.15 9.59
C GLY A 90 5.74 -4.61 9.17
N THR A 91 5.78 -5.56 10.12
CA THR A 91 5.56 -6.98 9.83
C THR A 91 4.13 -7.22 9.36
N MET A 92 3.13 -6.60 10.01
CA MET A 92 1.73 -6.70 9.57
C MET A 92 1.55 -6.17 8.15
N VAL A 93 2.06 -4.97 7.85
CA VAL A 93 2.02 -4.42 6.49
C VAL A 93 2.70 -5.35 5.50
N PHE A 94 3.91 -5.85 5.82
CA PHE A 94 4.62 -6.76 4.94
C PHE A 94 3.83 -8.05 4.67
N LEU A 95 3.21 -8.66 5.68
CA LEU A 95 2.31 -9.80 5.47
C LEU A 95 1.09 -9.42 4.65
N GLY A 96 0.50 -8.25 4.89
CA GLY A 96 -0.63 -7.73 4.14
C GLY A 96 -0.32 -7.48 2.66
N THR A 97 0.92 -7.11 2.33
CA THR A 97 1.34 -6.99 0.92
C THR A 97 1.23 -8.32 0.16
N MET A 98 1.34 -9.47 0.84
CA MET A 98 1.08 -10.77 0.21
C MET A 98 -0.41 -10.96 -0.12
N GLY A 99 -1.30 -10.51 0.76
CA GLY A 99 -2.75 -10.49 0.51
C GLY A 99 -3.10 -9.58 -0.67
N LEU A 100 -2.49 -8.40 -0.75
CA LEU A 100 -2.66 -7.48 -1.87
C LEU A 100 -2.16 -8.09 -3.19
N ALA A 101 -0.98 -8.74 -3.19
CA ALA A 101 -0.47 -9.45 -4.36
C ALA A 101 -1.41 -10.57 -4.81
N ALA A 102 -1.88 -11.39 -3.87
CA ALA A 102 -2.81 -12.47 -4.17
C ALA A 102 -4.13 -11.94 -4.75
N HIS A 103 -4.65 -10.83 -4.19
CA HIS A 103 -5.85 -10.19 -4.72
C HIS A 103 -5.67 -9.68 -6.16
N ALA A 104 -4.52 -9.06 -6.49
CA ALA A 104 -4.20 -8.68 -7.86
C ALA A 104 -4.13 -9.89 -8.82
N MET A 105 -3.61 -11.03 -8.36
CA MET A 105 -3.59 -12.27 -9.15
C MET A 105 -4.99 -12.86 -9.36
N PHE A 106 -5.89 -12.73 -8.39
CA PHE A 106 -7.30 -13.10 -8.56
C PHE A 106 -7.96 -12.24 -9.65
N ALA A 107 -7.75 -10.92 -9.62
CA ALA A 107 -8.27 -10.02 -10.65
C ALA A 107 -7.76 -10.39 -12.07
N LEU A 108 -6.49 -10.79 -12.20
CA LEU A 108 -5.96 -11.31 -13.46
C LEU A 108 -6.64 -12.62 -13.89
N SER A 109 -6.95 -13.50 -12.93
CA SER A 109 -7.66 -14.75 -13.22
C SER A 109 -9.10 -14.49 -13.68
N ASP A 110 -9.78 -13.49 -13.10
CA ASP A 110 -11.12 -13.08 -13.55
C ASP A 110 -11.10 -12.48 -14.96
N LEU A 111 -10.00 -11.84 -15.37
CA LEU A 111 -9.84 -11.39 -16.77
C LEU A 111 -9.77 -12.56 -17.74
N ASP A 112 -9.14 -13.67 -17.37
CA ASP A 112 -9.11 -14.89 -18.19
C ASP A 112 -10.51 -15.53 -18.28
N LEU A 113 -11.27 -15.53 -17.18
CA LEU A 113 -12.66 -15.98 -17.18
C LEU A 113 -13.56 -15.09 -18.05
N ALA A 114 -13.36 -13.76 -17.98
CA ALA A 114 -14.11 -12.77 -18.76
C ALA A 114 -13.84 -12.90 -20.26
N ALA A 115 -12.60 -13.23 -20.65
CA ALA A 115 -12.21 -13.45 -22.04
C ALA A 115 -12.75 -14.77 -22.62
N ASN A 116 -13.30 -15.67 -21.79
CA ASN A 116 -13.82 -16.96 -22.23
C ASN A 116 -15.09 -16.79 -23.10
N PRO A 117 -15.21 -17.46 -24.26
CA PRO A 117 -16.43 -17.43 -25.07
C PRO A 117 -17.70 -17.88 -24.35
N GLN A 118 -17.56 -18.71 -23.30
CA GLN A 118 -18.62 -19.20 -22.43
C GLN A 118 -18.67 -18.44 -21.09
N ARG A 119 -18.24 -17.17 -21.03
CA ARG A 119 -18.17 -16.38 -19.79
C ARG A 119 -19.43 -16.43 -18.92
N ASP A 120 -20.61 -16.48 -19.52
CA ASP A 120 -21.87 -16.53 -18.76
C ASP A 120 -21.99 -17.82 -17.95
N ALA A 121 -21.47 -18.95 -18.48
CA ALA A 121 -21.37 -20.22 -17.78
C ALA A 121 -20.24 -20.21 -16.73
N MET A 122 -19.23 -19.37 -16.91
CA MET A 122 -18.11 -19.19 -15.96
C MET A 122 -18.45 -18.29 -14.78
N ALA A 123 -19.55 -17.52 -14.84
CA ALA A 123 -19.98 -16.63 -13.75
C ALA A 123 -20.18 -17.37 -12.42
N ALA A 124 -20.75 -18.57 -12.46
CA ALA A 124 -20.91 -19.40 -11.26
C ALA A 124 -19.56 -19.88 -10.69
N ALA A 125 -18.56 -20.12 -11.55
CA ALA A 125 -17.22 -20.50 -11.11
C ALA A 125 -16.51 -19.32 -10.45
N SER A 126 -16.59 -18.11 -11.02
CA SER A 126 -16.05 -16.89 -10.40
C SER A 126 -16.68 -16.64 -9.03
N GLU A 127 -18.00 -16.77 -8.89
CA GLU A 127 -18.69 -16.64 -7.60
C GLU A 127 -18.16 -17.63 -6.54
N VAL A 128 -18.00 -18.92 -6.91
CA VAL A 128 -17.47 -19.94 -5.99
C VAL A 128 -16.02 -19.64 -5.60
N ILE A 129 -15.21 -19.13 -6.53
CA ILE A 129 -13.83 -18.74 -6.28
C ILE A 129 -13.78 -17.56 -5.31
N SER A 130 -14.56 -16.51 -5.57
CA SER A 130 -14.59 -15.26 -4.81
C SER A 130 -15.24 -15.40 -3.42
N SER A 131 -16.18 -16.34 -3.25
CA SER A 131 -16.78 -16.67 -1.95
C SER A 131 -16.04 -17.79 -1.19
N GLY A 132 -15.04 -18.40 -1.81
CA GLY A 132 -14.30 -19.52 -1.24
C GLY A 132 -13.42 -19.14 -0.04
N THR A 133 -13.02 -20.14 0.75
CA THR A 133 -12.14 -19.96 1.93
C THR A 133 -10.82 -19.28 1.58
N ALA A 134 -10.27 -19.56 0.39
CA ALA A 134 -9.04 -18.92 -0.07
C ALA A 134 -9.23 -17.41 -0.30
N ALA A 135 -10.32 -17.01 -0.95
CA ALA A 135 -10.64 -15.60 -1.16
C ALA A 135 -10.87 -14.86 0.17
N ILE A 136 -11.58 -15.47 1.12
CA ILE A 136 -11.74 -14.91 2.47
C ILE A 136 -10.39 -14.72 3.16
N LEU A 137 -9.48 -15.71 3.09
CA LEU A 137 -8.15 -15.60 3.70
C LEU A 137 -7.32 -14.48 3.06
N ILE A 138 -7.37 -14.36 1.72
CA ILE A 138 -6.71 -13.29 0.98
C ILE A 138 -7.27 -11.94 1.39
N LEU A 139 -8.60 -11.81 1.47
CA LEU A 139 -9.27 -10.60 1.91
C LEU A 139 -8.89 -10.24 3.34
N VAL A 140 -8.78 -11.22 4.24
CA VAL A 140 -8.35 -10.99 5.62
C VAL A 140 -6.90 -10.51 5.67
N LEU A 141 -6.00 -11.12 4.90
CA LEU A 141 -4.61 -10.69 4.83
C LEU A 141 -4.49 -9.28 4.24
N ARG A 142 -5.22 -8.99 3.16
CA ARG A 142 -5.31 -7.65 2.57
C ARG A 142 -5.88 -6.69 3.62
N LEU A 143 -7.17 -6.75 3.92
CA LEU A 143 -7.85 -5.73 4.72
C LEU A 143 -7.31 -5.62 6.15
N PHE A 144 -7.11 -6.75 6.84
CA PHE A 144 -6.71 -6.69 8.25
C PHE A 144 -5.19 -6.57 8.41
N ALA A 145 -4.37 -7.35 7.70
CA ALA A 145 -2.93 -7.24 7.94
C ALA A 145 -2.35 -5.99 7.28
N PHE A 146 -2.81 -5.62 6.07
CA PHE A 146 -2.33 -4.44 5.37
C PHE A 146 -2.88 -3.16 6.01
N ASP A 147 -4.20 -2.91 6.00
CA ASP A 147 -4.73 -1.58 6.36
C ASP A 147 -4.62 -1.26 7.85
N LEU A 148 -4.87 -2.25 8.71
CA LEU A 148 -4.56 -2.08 10.13
C LEU A 148 -3.06 -1.92 10.34
N GLY A 149 -2.24 -2.68 9.62
CA GLY A 149 -0.79 -2.53 9.62
C GLY A 149 -0.34 -1.12 9.28
N LEU A 150 -0.88 -0.51 8.22
CA LEU A 150 -0.54 0.85 7.76
C LEU A 150 -0.98 1.90 8.77
N THR A 151 -2.18 1.72 9.36
CA THR A 151 -2.68 2.58 10.43
C THR A 151 -1.74 2.53 11.63
N LEU A 152 -1.40 1.33 12.10
CA LEU A 152 -0.46 1.13 13.20
C LEU A 152 0.94 1.64 12.86
N LEU A 153 1.38 1.53 11.60
CA LEU A 153 2.67 2.01 11.13
C LEU A 153 2.75 3.53 11.21
N THR A 154 1.66 4.22 10.84
CA THR A 154 1.54 5.67 10.94
C THR A 154 1.54 6.13 12.40
N ILE A 155 0.78 5.44 13.27
CA ILE A 155 0.78 5.71 14.73
C ILE A 155 2.18 5.45 15.31
N ALA A 156 2.87 4.39 14.87
CA ALA A 156 4.22 4.06 15.31
C ALA A 156 5.22 5.11 14.87
N ALA A 157 5.11 5.60 13.64
CA ALA A 157 5.93 6.68 13.11
C ALA A 157 5.73 7.97 13.93
N TRP A 158 4.50 8.31 14.30
CA TRP A 158 4.22 9.43 15.20
C TRP A 158 4.84 9.22 16.59
N ARG A 159 4.64 8.06 17.21
CA ARG A 159 5.21 7.74 18.54
C ARG A 159 6.74 7.73 18.55
N ALA A 160 7.35 7.38 17.42
CA ALA A 160 8.80 7.44 17.21
C ALA A 160 9.31 8.85 16.85
N ARG A 161 8.42 9.86 16.84
CA ARG A 161 8.71 11.24 16.42
C ARG A 161 9.33 11.31 15.02
N LEU A 162 8.89 10.41 14.12
CA LEU A 162 9.20 10.51 12.71
C LEU A 162 8.34 11.59 12.07
N ILE A 163 7.03 11.56 12.33
CA ILE A 163 6.04 12.48 11.76
C ILE A 163 5.37 13.32 12.86
N PRO A 164 4.85 14.51 12.54
CA PRO A 164 4.07 15.31 13.49
C PRO A 164 2.73 14.67 13.82
N VAL A 165 2.14 15.03 14.97
CA VAL A 165 0.87 14.45 15.47
C VAL A 165 -0.30 14.62 14.50
N TRP A 166 -0.36 15.75 13.79
CA TRP A 166 -1.43 16.03 12.83
C TRP A 166 -1.37 15.12 11.59
N ALA A 167 -0.24 14.46 11.33
CA ALA A 167 -0.10 13.52 10.22
C ALA A 167 -0.62 12.11 10.57
N ALA A 168 -0.73 11.77 11.87
CA ALA A 168 -1.19 10.46 12.31
C ALA A 168 -2.64 10.12 11.88
N PRO A 169 -3.60 11.06 11.91
CA PRO A 169 -4.96 10.83 11.42
C PRO A 169 -5.05 10.36 9.97
N PHE A 170 -4.12 10.71 9.08
CA PHE A 170 -4.18 10.26 7.67
C PHE A 170 -4.06 8.75 7.52
N GLY A 171 -3.29 8.08 8.38
CA GLY A 171 -3.23 6.61 8.38
C GLY A 171 -4.57 5.99 8.77
N PHE A 172 -5.29 6.59 9.73
CA PHE A 172 -6.63 6.16 10.10
C PHE A 172 -7.67 6.51 9.03
N LEU A 173 -7.57 7.67 8.40
CA LEU A 173 -8.44 8.06 7.28
C LEU A 173 -8.26 7.14 6.07
N ALA A 174 -7.06 6.61 5.84
CA ALA A 174 -6.85 5.60 4.81
C ALA A 174 -7.67 4.34 5.10
N LEU A 175 -7.61 3.82 6.34
CA LEU A 175 -8.43 2.70 6.78
C LEU A 175 -9.94 2.99 6.64
N VAL A 176 -10.39 4.17 7.08
CA VAL A 176 -11.80 4.56 6.89
C VAL A 176 -12.17 4.65 5.42
N GLY A 177 -11.25 5.14 4.57
CA GLY A 177 -11.41 5.21 3.13
C GLY A 177 -11.67 3.84 2.54
N ASP A 178 -10.84 2.84 2.85
CA ASP A 178 -10.94 1.48 2.29
C ASP A 178 -12.22 0.75 2.72
N PHE A 179 -12.66 0.97 3.97
CA PHE A 179 -13.90 0.40 4.52
C PHE A 179 -15.14 1.26 4.24
N SER A 180 -15.01 2.39 3.55
CA SER A 180 -16.17 3.22 3.23
C SER A 180 -17.04 2.54 2.19
N PRO A 181 -18.38 2.64 2.31
CA PRO A 181 -19.26 2.07 1.30
C PRO A 181 -19.16 2.87 0.00
N GLY A 182 -19.18 2.14 -1.12
CA GLY A 182 -19.26 2.69 -2.46
C GLY A 182 -17.96 2.57 -3.26
N ASN A 183 -18.11 2.78 -4.56
CA ASN A 183 -17.06 2.41 -5.51
C ASN A 183 -15.75 3.19 -5.29
N TYR A 184 -15.79 4.39 -4.69
CA TYR A 184 -14.68 5.33 -4.53
C TYR A 184 -13.80 5.13 -3.28
N ASN A 185 -14.01 4.05 -2.53
CA ASN A 185 -13.24 3.71 -1.33
C ASN A 185 -11.72 3.65 -1.58
N GLY A 186 -11.29 2.99 -2.66
CA GLY A 186 -9.87 2.88 -3.02
C GLY A 186 -9.19 4.22 -3.30
N ILE A 187 -9.91 5.18 -3.90
CA ILE A 187 -9.40 6.55 -4.14
C ILE A 187 -9.20 7.30 -2.82
N LEU A 188 -10.18 7.21 -1.90
CA LEU A 188 -10.08 7.81 -0.58
C LEU A 188 -8.91 7.25 0.22
N TRP A 189 -8.75 5.91 0.18
CA TRP A 189 -7.61 5.23 0.77
C TRP A 189 -6.29 5.75 0.18
N ALA A 190 -6.19 5.86 -1.14
CA ALA A 190 -4.96 6.24 -1.83
C ALA A 190 -4.52 7.67 -1.50
N ILE A 191 -5.47 8.61 -1.47
CA ILE A 191 -5.21 10.01 -1.13
C ILE A 191 -4.69 10.12 0.32
N ALA A 192 -5.39 9.50 1.26
CA ALA A 192 -5.02 9.52 2.67
C ALA A 192 -3.67 8.82 2.93
N SER A 193 -3.45 7.66 2.31
CA SER A 193 -2.18 6.93 2.36
C SER A 193 -1.02 7.75 1.77
N THR A 194 -1.24 8.44 0.64
CA THR A 194 -0.22 9.31 0.03
C THR A 194 0.20 10.42 0.99
N ALA A 195 -0.76 11.05 1.69
CA ALA A 195 -0.45 12.08 2.69
C ALA A 195 0.34 11.50 3.88
N ALA A 196 -0.08 10.35 4.41
CA ALA A 196 0.61 9.69 5.53
C ALA A 196 2.05 9.28 5.17
N PHE A 197 2.23 8.60 4.04
CA PHE A 197 3.53 8.11 3.59
C PHE A 197 4.42 9.21 3.03
N GLY A 198 3.86 10.26 2.43
CA GLY A 198 4.59 11.46 2.05
C GLY A 198 5.30 12.10 3.24
N MET A 199 4.61 12.21 4.39
CA MET A 199 5.21 12.75 5.60
C MET A 199 6.31 11.85 6.19
N ILE A 200 6.12 10.53 6.15
CA ILE A 200 7.16 9.57 6.55
C ILE A 200 8.38 9.70 5.63
N ALA A 201 8.16 9.69 4.31
CA ALA A 201 9.21 9.82 3.30
C ALA A 201 10.03 11.11 3.45
N LEU A 202 9.38 12.26 3.62
CA LEU A 202 10.06 13.54 3.90
C LEU A 202 10.92 13.47 5.16
N SER A 203 10.45 12.79 6.19
CA SER A 203 11.18 12.59 7.44
C SER A 203 12.40 11.68 7.25
N LEU A 204 12.34 10.71 6.34
CA LEU A 204 13.49 9.89 5.97
C LEU A 204 14.54 10.72 5.23
N LEU A 205 14.11 11.55 4.27
CA LEU A 205 15.00 12.40 3.48
C LEU A 205 15.75 13.40 4.38
N ARG A 206 15.05 14.13 5.25
CA ARG A 206 15.66 15.10 6.19
C ARG A 206 16.70 14.47 7.11
N ARG A 207 16.43 13.26 7.62
CA ARG A 207 17.36 12.52 8.49
C ARG A 207 18.58 12.02 7.71
N SER A 208 18.40 11.63 6.45
CA SER A 208 19.51 11.21 5.60
C SER A 208 20.47 12.36 5.29
N GLU A 209 19.95 13.56 5.03
CA GLU A 209 20.75 14.77 4.79
C GLU A 209 21.51 15.21 6.04
N SER A 210 20.86 15.16 7.21
CA SER A 210 21.51 15.49 8.49
C SER A 210 22.66 14.55 8.84
N ALA A 211 22.66 13.32 8.34
CA ALA A 211 23.72 12.35 8.55
C ALA A 211 24.93 12.57 7.61
N GLU A 212 24.76 13.32 6.52
CA GLU A 212 25.84 13.62 5.56
C GLU A 212 26.66 14.84 5.92
N LEU A 213 26.10 15.78 6.68
CA LEU A 213 26.81 16.99 7.06
C LEU A 213 28.06 16.61 7.89
N PRO A 214 29.27 17.03 7.48
CA PRO A 214 30.47 16.76 8.25
C PRO A 214 30.28 17.29 9.67
N ALA A 215 30.72 16.52 10.66
CA ALA A 215 30.68 16.97 12.04
C ALA A 215 31.28 18.38 12.09
N PRO A 216 30.62 19.36 12.73
CA PRO A 216 31.11 20.74 12.75
C PRO A 216 32.57 20.68 13.18
N ALA A 217 33.47 21.19 12.33
CA ALA A 217 34.90 21.19 12.62
C ALA A 217 35.04 21.79 14.02
N MET A 218 35.44 20.99 15.00
CA MET A 218 35.61 21.47 16.36
C MET A 218 36.66 22.56 16.25
N LEU A 219 36.24 23.83 16.35
CA LEU A 219 37.14 24.95 16.39
C LEU A 219 38.12 24.65 17.54
N PRO A 220 39.44 24.75 17.30
CA PRO A 220 40.41 24.49 18.34
C PRO A 220 40.05 25.34 19.55
N ALA A 221 39.92 24.69 20.71
CA ALA A 221 39.37 25.29 21.92
C ALA A 221 40.17 26.51 22.43
N ASN A 222 41.36 26.78 21.85
CA ASN A 222 42.22 27.88 22.23
C ASN A 222 42.87 28.46 20.95
N ALA A 223 42.47 29.67 20.58
CA ALA A 223 43.26 30.60 19.75
C ALA A 223 43.16 31.98 20.39
#